data_AF-A0ABD0WL61-F1
#
_entry.id   AF-A0ABD0WL61-F1
#
_cell.length_a   1.000
_cell.length_b   1.000
_cell.length_c   1.000
_cell.angle_alpha   90.00
_cell.angle_beta   90.00
_cell.angle_gamma   90.00
#
_symmetry.space_group_name_H-M   'P 1'
#
loop_
_entity.id
_entity.type
_entity.pdbx_description
1 polymer ?
#
loop_
_entity_poly.entity_id
_entity_poly.type
_entity_poly.pdbx_seq_one_letter_code
_entity_poly.pdbx_strand_id
1 'polypeptide(L)'
;MAEPGYQGALPGILLLCLLGITIEFELQENDWDELRSDVADLHRLKGLPDQMTHRSTQPKIIHDYIDISLHGTRTKRFSNYRADFEKKPMALFDSFKGCHNFTACVLQMDSDFDRFLNEIDGQKIQDVLLSASEISYTYSNKLLLMLDKEEYTHQRVQQEYAIDPHNSVIIRDVCIHNDSCFPMVNSAAVVKIFGTASEDGHTLSGFTGSSLANLMLKPPLRAASVFSLDSNNTSEFHNDIMRVLRSHDSNAVLETIDPDGLQTYQIMDHTDTAAEYHGPQRSIDHTTQYDNQHIIILEDDPTVREAATFLYEKHPTVSSVYTLENQNLKLIKGDQVPLSEDSRLVLVGHGRPDSKGEMKLGGYTAEDVAQIIGLTDRTSDHIKTTSIVACAVGSDEVFQNTLLTELKARSIHTELHLRSSLLQEKIKLNMKNLER
;
A
#
# COMPACT_ATOMS: atom_id res chain seq x y z
N MET A 1 29.51 38.15 -19.41
CA MET A 1 28.07 37.96 -19.67
C MET A 1 27.90 36.54 -20.16
N ALA A 2 27.49 35.65 -19.26
CA ALA A 2 27.11 34.28 -19.57
C ALA A 2 25.66 34.13 -19.13
N GLU A 3 24.79 33.63 -20.03
CA GLU A 3 23.35 33.49 -19.79
C GLU A 3 23.04 32.31 -18.83
N PRO A 4 22.00 32.42 -17.99
CA PRO A 4 21.75 31.50 -16.88
C PRO A 4 20.78 30.36 -17.24
N GLY A 5 20.99 29.66 -18.36
CA GLY A 5 20.04 28.65 -18.88
C GLY A 5 20.45 27.17 -18.73
N TYR A 6 21.70 26.87 -18.32
CA TYR A 6 22.30 25.54 -18.55
C TYR A 6 22.68 24.74 -17.30
N GLN A 7 22.16 25.08 -16.11
CA GLN A 7 22.51 24.37 -14.87
C GLN A 7 21.44 23.36 -14.38
N GLY A 8 20.24 23.33 -14.96
CA GLY A 8 19.16 22.41 -14.56
C GLY A 8 19.04 21.10 -15.35
N ALA A 9 19.69 20.99 -16.52
CA ALA A 9 19.49 19.86 -17.44
C ALA A 9 20.35 18.62 -17.13
N LEU A 10 21.48 18.78 -16.44
CA LEU A 10 22.40 17.67 -16.16
C LEU A 10 21.81 16.59 -15.22
N PRO A 11 21.09 16.94 -14.13
CA PRO A 11 20.49 15.94 -13.23
C PRO A 11 19.38 15.11 -13.91
N GLY A 12 18.57 15.73 -14.78
CA GLY A 12 17.50 15.06 -15.51
C GLY A 12 18.03 14.03 -16.51
N ILE A 13 19.11 14.37 -17.22
CA ILE A 13 19.78 13.44 -18.17
C ILE A 13 20.39 12.25 -17.43
N LEU A 14 20.97 12.47 -16.23
CA LEU A 14 21.57 11.40 -15.44
C LEU A 14 20.51 10.41 -14.91
N LEU A 15 19.34 10.91 -14.48
CA LEU A 15 18.22 10.08 -14.04
C LEU A 15 17.61 9.26 -15.20
N LEU A 16 17.51 9.88 -16.38
CA LEU A 16 17.09 9.24 -17.64
C LEU A 16 18.02 8.11 -18.08
N CYS A 17 19.34 8.25 -17.88
CA CYS A 17 20.30 7.19 -18.16
C CYS A 17 20.21 6.00 -17.19
N LEU A 18 19.79 6.23 -15.93
CA LEU A 18 19.66 5.19 -14.92
C LEU A 18 18.38 4.34 -15.09
N LEU A 19 17.29 4.95 -15.57
CA LEU A 19 16.01 4.26 -15.83
C LEU A 19 16.03 3.37 -17.09
N GLY A 20 16.97 3.57 -18.01
CA GLY A 20 17.11 2.75 -19.22
C GLY A 20 17.75 1.37 -19.01
N ILE A 21 18.08 0.98 -17.77
CA ILE A 21 18.89 -0.22 -17.45
C ILE A 21 18.06 -1.34 -16.79
N THR A 22 16.79 -1.11 -16.43
CA THR A 22 15.93 -2.12 -15.79
C THR A 22 15.18 -2.98 -16.82
N ILE A 23 15.30 -4.30 -16.68
CA ILE A 23 14.70 -5.33 -17.56
C ILE A 23 13.20 -5.49 -17.26
N GLU A 24 12.39 -5.68 -18.30
CA GLU A 24 10.92 -5.90 -18.25
C GLU A 24 10.54 -7.17 -17.46
N PHE A 25 9.46 -7.10 -16.67
CA PHE A 25 8.84 -8.23 -15.98
C PHE A 25 7.36 -8.34 -16.40
N GLU A 26 7.00 -9.36 -17.19
CA GLU A 26 5.62 -9.72 -17.53
C GLU A 26 5.25 -11.04 -16.85
N LEU A 27 4.26 -11.04 -15.97
CA LEU A 27 3.65 -12.25 -15.39
C LEU A 27 2.49 -12.74 -16.27
N GLN A 28 2.42 -14.05 -16.54
CA GLN A 28 1.32 -14.61 -17.31
C GLN A 28 0.04 -14.70 -16.46
N GLU A 29 -1.12 -14.67 -17.11
CA GLU A 29 -2.44 -14.61 -16.46
C GLU A 29 -2.68 -15.73 -15.42
N ASN A 30 -2.02 -16.87 -15.62
CA ASN A 30 -2.12 -18.07 -14.79
C ASN A 30 -1.25 -17.98 -13.52
N ASP A 31 -0.22 -17.13 -13.54
CA ASP A 31 0.75 -16.97 -12.45
C ASP A 31 0.16 -16.13 -11.30
N TRP A 32 -0.97 -15.46 -11.54
CA TRP A 32 -1.65 -14.61 -10.57
C TRP A 32 -2.49 -15.37 -9.56
N ASP A 33 -3.12 -16.48 -9.98
CA ASP A 33 -3.84 -17.39 -9.07
C ASP A 33 -2.90 -18.16 -8.13
N GLU A 34 -1.59 -18.09 -8.39
CA GLU A 34 -0.51 -18.66 -7.59
C GLU A 34 0.08 -17.69 -6.54
N LEU A 35 -0.39 -16.44 -6.48
CA LEU A 35 -0.04 -15.46 -5.46
C LEU A 35 -0.97 -15.57 -4.23
N ARG A 36 -0.62 -14.94 -3.09
CA ARG A 36 -1.49 -14.96 -1.88
C ARG A 36 -2.89 -14.45 -2.24
N SER A 37 -3.94 -14.92 -1.54
CA SER A 37 -5.33 -14.51 -1.81
C SER A 37 -5.47 -13.00 -1.92
N ASP A 38 -4.89 -12.21 -1.00
CA ASP A 38 -4.92 -10.74 -1.03
C ASP A 38 -4.34 -10.12 -2.33
N VAL A 39 -3.30 -10.72 -2.90
CA VAL A 39 -2.69 -10.27 -4.17
C VAL A 39 -3.45 -10.79 -5.39
N ALA A 40 -3.95 -12.02 -5.32
CA ALA A 40 -4.85 -12.58 -6.32
C ALA A 40 -6.18 -11.83 -6.35
N ASP A 41 -6.66 -11.33 -5.20
CA ASP A 41 -7.88 -10.54 -5.03
C ASP A 41 -7.67 -9.10 -5.52
N LEU A 42 -6.47 -8.53 -5.35
CA LEU A 42 -6.03 -7.30 -6.01
C LEU A 42 -5.98 -7.46 -7.54
N HIS A 43 -5.49 -8.59 -8.06
CA HIS A 43 -5.47 -8.90 -9.49
C HIS A 43 -6.86 -9.24 -10.06
N ARG A 44 -7.74 -9.86 -9.25
CA ARG A 44 -9.15 -10.16 -9.60
C ARG A 44 -10.01 -8.90 -9.69
N LEU A 45 -9.51 -7.74 -9.28
CA LEU A 45 -10.07 -6.42 -9.63
C LEU A 45 -9.92 -6.07 -11.13
N LYS A 46 -9.89 -7.04 -12.04
CA LYS A 46 -9.97 -6.80 -13.49
C LYS A 46 -11.24 -5.99 -13.79
N GLY A 47 -11.05 -4.75 -14.22
CA GLY A 47 -12.11 -3.73 -14.41
C GLY A 47 -11.76 -2.31 -13.92
N LEU A 48 -10.59 -2.13 -13.29
CA LEU A 48 -10.12 -0.87 -12.68
C LEU A 48 -10.34 0.44 -13.49
N PRO A 49 -10.14 0.51 -14.82
CA PRO A 49 -10.36 1.77 -15.55
C PRO A 49 -11.81 2.25 -15.57
N ASP A 50 -12.78 1.32 -15.45
CA ASP A 50 -14.20 1.65 -15.48
C ASP A 50 -14.74 2.03 -14.07
N GLN A 51 -13.96 1.75 -13.02
CA GLN A 51 -14.30 2.05 -11.61
C GLN A 51 -13.56 3.29 -11.06
N MET A 52 -12.69 3.89 -11.87
CA MET A 52 -11.97 5.12 -11.52
C MET A 52 -12.61 6.33 -12.18
N THR A 53 -12.84 7.38 -11.39
CA THR A 53 -13.34 8.65 -11.91
C THR A 53 -12.54 9.84 -11.36
N HIS A 54 -12.51 10.93 -12.13
CA HIS A 54 -11.85 12.17 -11.74
C HIS A 54 -12.89 13.29 -11.67
N ARG A 55 -12.98 13.95 -10.51
CA ARG A 55 -13.90 15.07 -10.27
C ARG A 55 -13.12 16.37 -10.14
N SER A 56 -13.27 17.26 -11.12
CA SER A 56 -12.63 18.58 -11.12
C SER A 56 -13.34 19.57 -10.19
N THR A 57 -12.57 20.37 -9.45
CA THR A 57 -13.07 21.32 -8.45
C THR A 57 -13.11 22.78 -8.93
N GLN A 58 -12.70 23.07 -10.17
CA GLN A 58 -12.69 24.45 -10.69
C GLN A 58 -14.08 24.93 -11.14
N PRO A 59 -14.51 26.15 -10.75
CA PRO A 59 -15.70 26.76 -11.33
C PRO A 59 -15.49 27.02 -12.83
N LYS A 60 -16.43 26.57 -13.67
CA LYS A 60 -16.40 26.81 -15.12
C LYS A 60 -16.40 28.32 -15.40
N ILE A 61 -15.24 28.89 -15.67
CA ILE A 61 -15.15 30.20 -16.31
C ILE A 61 -15.60 29.99 -17.76
N ILE A 62 -16.81 30.47 -18.05
CA ILE A 62 -17.35 30.53 -19.41
C ILE A 62 -16.50 31.53 -20.19
N HIS A 63 -15.56 31.04 -20.99
CA HIS A 63 -15.11 31.76 -22.17
C HIS A 63 -15.59 31.01 -23.40
N ASP A 64 -16.53 31.63 -24.10
CA ASP A 64 -17.10 31.20 -25.37
C ASP A 64 -16.00 30.83 -26.38
N TYR A 65 -15.76 29.54 -26.55
CA TYR A 65 -15.26 28.98 -27.79
C TYR A 65 -15.94 27.63 -28.01
N ILE A 66 -16.98 27.67 -28.85
CA ILE A 66 -17.62 26.57 -29.60
C ILE A 66 -17.72 25.23 -28.84
N ASP A 67 -18.88 25.06 -28.23
CA ASP A 67 -19.43 23.80 -27.76
C ASP A 67 -19.49 22.78 -28.92
N ILE A 68 -18.57 21.81 -28.91
CA ILE A 68 -18.74 20.56 -29.65
C ILE A 68 -19.00 19.49 -28.60
N SER A 69 -20.27 19.09 -28.49
CA SER A 69 -20.67 17.91 -27.73
C SER A 69 -19.86 16.71 -28.21
N LEU A 70 -18.91 16.24 -27.40
CA LEU A 70 -18.15 15.03 -27.67
C LEU A 70 -18.54 13.97 -26.63
N HIS A 71 -19.64 13.30 -26.93
CA HIS A 71 -20.00 12.02 -26.33
C HIS A 71 -18.82 11.04 -26.36
N GLY A 72 -18.56 10.40 -25.22
CA GLY A 72 -18.21 8.97 -25.16
C GLY A 72 -16.86 8.50 -25.72
N THR A 73 -15.80 9.31 -25.75
CA THR A 73 -14.50 8.87 -26.33
C THR A 73 -13.26 9.03 -25.46
N ARG A 74 -13.35 9.56 -24.23
CA ARG A 74 -12.16 9.78 -23.38
C ARG A 74 -11.66 8.53 -22.64
N THR A 75 -12.55 7.58 -22.30
CA THR A 75 -12.18 6.29 -21.68
C THR A 75 -11.49 5.32 -22.65
N LYS A 76 -11.80 5.38 -23.95
CA LYS A 76 -11.18 4.50 -24.97
C LYS A 76 -9.75 4.88 -25.37
N ARG A 77 -9.24 6.06 -24.98
CA ARG A 77 -7.83 6.43 -25.26
C ARG A 77 -6.85 5.95 -24.19
N PHE A 78 -7.29 5.80 -22.94
CA PHE A 78 -6.44 5.23 -21.89
C PHE A 78 -6.22 3.72 -22.07
N SER A 79 -7.19 2.97 -22.61
CA SER A 79 -7.04 1.53 -22.87
C SER A 79 -6.02 1.22 -23.96
N ASN A 80 -5.89 2.08 -24.97
CA ASN A 80 -5.00 1.83 -26.11
C ASN A 80 -3.54 2.21 -25.81
N TYR A 81 -3.28 3.13 -24.88
CA TYR A 81 -1.92 3.51 -24.48
C TYR A 81 -1.31 2.55 -23.46
N ARG A 82 -2.13 1.87 -22.62
CA ARG A 82 -1.65 0.77 -21.77
C ARG A 82 -1.06 -0.37 -22.62
N ALA A 83 -1.70 -0.69 -23.75
CA ALA A 83 -1.22 -1.70 -24.69
C ALA A 83 0.06 -1.28 -25.46
N ASP A 84 0.37 0.01 -25.52
CA ASP A 84 1.61 0.54 -26.12
C ASP A 84 2.74 0.66 -25.08
N PHE A 85 2.43 0.98 -23.82
CA PHE A 85 3.41 1.06 -22.73
C PHE A 85 3.78 -0.31 -22.13
N GLU A 86 2.86 -1.28 -22.11
CA GLU A 86 3.19 -2.70 -21.88
C GLU A 86 4.19 -3.22 -22.93
N LYS A 87 4.37 -2.50 -24.05
CA LYS A 87 5.25 -2.91 -25.15
C LYS A 87 6.54 -2.12 -25.32
N LYS A 88 6.81 -1.07 -24.53
CA LYS A 88 8.12 -0.40 -24.43
C LYS A 88 8.06 0.85 -23.53
N PRO A 89 8.63 0.82 -22.32
CA PRO A 89 8.97 2.07 -21.60
C PRO A 89 9.99 2.93 -22.38
N MET A 90 10.67 2.35 -23.37
CA MET A 90 11.67 3.04 -24.20
C MET A 90 11.12 3.89 -25.37
N ALA A 91 9.80 4.00 -25.58
CA ALA A 91 9.26 4.79 -26.69
C ALA A 91 9.65 6.28 -26.62
N LEU A 92 9.94 6.80 -25.42
CA LEU A 92 10.45 8.15 -25.16
C LEU A 92 11.83 8.38 -25.83
N PHE A 93 12.62 7.32 -26.02
CA PHE A 93 13.96 7.38 -26.65
C PHE A 93 13.93 7.27 -28.19
N ASP A 94 12.84 6.80 -28.81
CA ASP A 94 12.76 6.71 -30.27
C ASP A 94 12.66 8.10 -30.94
N SER A 95 12.22 9.11 -30.19
CA SER A 95 12.16 10.53 -30.57
C SER A 95 13.54 11.14 -30.93
N PHE A 96 14.65 10.50 -30.54
CA PHE A 96 16.01 11.00 -30.83
C PHE A 96 16.50 10.77 -32.27
N LYS A 97 15.84 9.92 -33.06
CA LYS A 97 16.37 9.49 -34.38
C LYS A 97 16.10 10.45 -35.55
N GLY A 98 15.42 11.58 -35.34
CA GLY A 98 14.97 12.46 -36.44
C GLY A 98 14.93 13.96 -36.14
N CYS A 99 15.73 14.44 -35.18
CA CYS A 99 15.61 15.82 -34.71
C CYS A 99 16.28 16.83 -35.68
N HIS A 100 15.48 17.57 -36.46
CA HIS A 100 15.98 18.60 -37.40
C HIS A 100 15.99 20.03 -36.82
N ASN A 101 15.21 20.31 -35.76
CA ASN A 101 15.18 21.59 -35.05
C ASN A 101 15.29 21.35 -33.54
N PHE A 102 16.41 21.79 -32.97
CA PHE A 102 16.77 21.55 -31.57
C PHE A 102 15.77 22.16 -30.58
N THR A 103 15.31 23.39 -30.79
CA THR A 103 14.36 24.06 -29.87
C THR A 103 13.00 23.36 -29.85
N ALA A 104 12.52 22.89 -31.01
CA ALA A 104 11.27 22.14 -31.09
C ALA A 104 11.37 20.77 -30.41
N CYS A 105 12.50 20.07 -30.54
CA CYS A 105 12.76 18.84 -29.81
C CYS A 105 12.78 19.05 -28.30
N VAL A 106 13.46 20.09 -27.81
CA VAL A 106 13.56 20.35 -26.36
C VAL A 106 12.18 20.64 -25.77
N LEU A 107 11.33 21.42 -26.44
CA LEU A 107 9.96 21.68 -25.99
C LEU A 107 9.07 20.43 -26.04
N GLN A 108 9.25 19.59 -27.06
CA GLN A 108 8.53 18.32 -27.16
C GLN A 108 8.97 17.33 -26.07
N MET A 109 10.27 17.27 -25.76
CA MET A 109 10.84 16.44 -24.69
C MET A 109 10.35 16.88 -23.32
N ASP A 110 10.27 18.19 -23.07
CA ASP A 110 9.71 18.76 -21.85
C ASP A 110 8.24 18.34 -21.68
N SER A 111 7.44 18.47 -22.75
CA SER A 111 6.03 18.03 -22.73
C SER A 111 5.85 16.51 -22.58
N ASP A 112 6.71 15.71 -23.20
CA ASP A 112 6.65 14.25 -23.09
C ASP A 112 7.15 13.78 -21.70
N PHE A 113 8.11 14.49 -21.10
CA PHE A 113 8.55 14.26 -19.72
C PHE A 113 7.49 14.64 -18.69
N ASP A 114 6.84 15.80 -18.85
CA ASP A 114 5.70 16.21 -18.01
C ASP A 114 4.56 15.20 -18.12
N ARG A 115 4.28 14.67 -19.32
CA ARG A 115 3.28 13.63 -19.52
C ARG A 115 3.66 12.34 -18.78
N PHE A 116 4.92 11.93 -18.88
CA PHE A 116 5.45 10.77 -18.16
C PHE A 116 5.36 10.92 -16.64
N LEU A 117 5.71 12.09 -16.09
CA LEU A 117 5.57 12.37 -14.66
C LEU A 117 4.11 12.32 -14.21
N ASN A 118 3.19 12.88 -15.00
CA ASN A 118 1.76 12.80 -14.72
C ASN A 118 1.23 11.35 -14.75
N GLU A 119 1.76 10.50 -15.62
CA GLU A 119 1.40 9.07 -15.67
C GLU A 119 1.91 8.33 -14.43
N ILE A 120 3.16 8.58 -14.01
CA ILE A 120 3.71 8.03 -12.75
C ILE A 120 2.86 8.47 -11.56
N ASP A 121 2.51 9.75 -11.48
CA ASP A 121 1.71 10.26 -10.36
C ASP A 121 0.28 9.70 -10.39
N GLY A 122 -0.29 9.50 -11.58
CA GLY A 122 -1.56 8.78 -11.76
C GLY A 122 -1.48 7.34 -11.26
N GLN A 123 -0.40 6.61 -11.58
CA GLN A 123 -0.18 5.24 -11.08
C GLN A 123 -0.05 5.21 -9.55
N LYS A 124 0.73 6.13 -8.95
CA LYS A 124 0.85 6.22 -7.49
C LYS A 124 -0.51 6.44 -6.82
N ILE A 125 -1.34 7.31 -7.37
CA ILE A 125 -2.69 7.56 -6.85
C ILE A 125 -3.54 6.30 -6.93
N GLN A 126 -3.49 5.57 -8.05
CA GLN A 126 -4.17 4.30 -8.23
C GLN A 126 -3.71 3.27 -7.18
N ASP A 127 -2.41 3.11 -6.97
CA ASP A 127 -1.85 2.19 -5.99
C ASP A 127 -2.28 2.54 -4.56
N VAL A 128 -2.31 3.83 -4.24
CA VAL A 128 -2.77 4.33 -2.93
C VAL A 128 -4.25 4.03 -2.70
N LEU A 129 -5.11 4.30 -3.70
CA LEU A 129 -6.55 4.02 -3.61
C LEU A 129 -6.84 2.52 -3.49
N LEU A 130 -6.13 1.69 -4.24
CA LEU A 130 -6.22 0.23 -4.14
C LEU A 130 -5.76 -0.27 -2.77
N SER A 131 -4.62 0.23 -2.30
CA SER A 131 -4.11 -0.11 -0.97
C SER A 131 -5.09 0.30 0.12
N ALA A 132 -5.74 1.45 0.00
CA ALA A 132 -6.75 1.90 0.96
C ALA A 132 -7.98 0.99 0.97
N SER A 133 -8.43 0.53 -0.19
CA SER A 133 -9.50 -0.46 -0.30
C SER A 133 -9.15 -1.77 0.41
N GLU A 134 -7.93 -2.27 0.22
CA GLU A 134 -7.49 -3.50 0.89
C GLU A 134 -7.29 -3.30 2.40
N ILE A 135 -6.81 -2.14 2.83
CA ILE A 135 -6.71 -1.79 4.26
C ILE A 135 -8.11 -1.77 4.89
N SER A 136 -9.10 -1.18 4.21
CA SER A 136 -10.47 -1.11 4.73
C SER A 136 -11.14 -2.47 4.86
N TYR A 137 -10.69 -3.44 4.06
CA TYR A 137 -11.14 -4.83 4.08
C TYR A 137 -10.41 -5.70 5.13
N THR A 138 -9.12 -5.46 5.36
CA THR A 138 -8.22 -6.34 6.16
C THR A 138 -7.60 -5.67 7.39
N TYR A 139 -8.10 -4.49 7.78
CA TYR A 139 -7.48 -3.64 8.80
C TYR A 139 -7.03 -4.41 10.05
N SER A 140 -5.89 -4.00 10.59
CA SER A 140 -5.36 -4.53 11.85
C SER A 140 -6.12 -3.99 13.06
N ASN A 141 -6.49 -2.72 13.01
CA ASN A 141 -7.23 -2.02 14.05
C ASN A 141 -8.16 -0.99 13.42
N LYS A 142 -9.39 -0.89 13.93
CA LYS A 142 -10.39 0.11 13.54
C LYS A 142 -10.72 1.02 14.72
N LEU A 143 -10.44 2.31 14.58
CA LEU A 143 -10.85 3.30 15.57
C LEU A 143 -12.22 3.85 15.21
N LEU A 144 -13.16 3.77 16.13
CA LEU A 144 -14.51 4.32 15.99
C LEU A 144 -14.57 5.65 16.74
N LEU A 145 -14.27 6.74 16.03
CA LEU A 145 -14.18 8.08 16.59
C LEU A 145 -15.55 8.76 16.63
N MET A 146 -16.07 9.01 17.83
CA MET A 146 -17.34 9.71 18.05
C MET A 146 -17.10 11.22 18.21
N LEU A 147 -17.67 12.03 17.33
CA LEU A 147 -17.53 13.50 17.38
C LEU A 147 -18.52 14.20 18.31
N ASP A 148 -19.65 13.56 18.63
CA ASP A 148 -20.68 14.10 19.50
C ASP A 148 -21.27 13.05 20.47
N LYS A 149 -22.21 13.51 21.31
CA LYS A 149 -22.91 12.70 22.31
C LYS A 149 -24.33 12.36 21.88
N GLU A 150 -24.69 12.58 20.62
CA GLU A 150 -26.04 12.33 20.15
C GLU A 150 -26.35 10.83 20.22
N GLU A 151 -27.57 10.50 20.66
CA GLU A 151 -27.96 9.10 20.86
C GLU A 151 -27.90 8.32 19.53
N TYR A 152 -28.26 8.97 18.43
CA TYR A 152 -28.18 8.41 17.09
C TYR A 152 -26.74 8.05 16.69
N THR A 153 -25.77 8.93 16.95
CA THR A 153 -24.34 8.68 16.72
C THR A 153 -23.87 7.49 17.56
N HIS A 154 -24.24 7.46 18.84
CA HIS A 154 -23.88 6.35 19.73
C HIS A 154 -24.41 5.00 19.23
N GLN A 155 -25.66 4.94 18.76
CA GLN A 155 -26.25 3.70 18.24
C GLN A 155 -25.49 3.17 17.00
N ARG A 156 -25.14 4.04 16.06
CA ARG A 156 -24.37 3.66 14.85
C ARG A 156 -22.97 3.14 15.19
N VAL A 157 -22.30 3.78 16.15
CA VAL A 157 -20.99 3.33 16.64
C VAL A 157 -21.07 1.95 17.28
N GLN A 158 -22.11 1.69 18.09
CA GLN A 158 -22.31 0.37 18.69
C GLN A 158 -22.62 -0.70 17.65
N GLN A 159 -23.39 -0.36 16.61
CA GLN A 159 -23.67 -1.26 15.49
C GLN A 159 -22.38 -1.63 14.74
N GLU A 160 -21.53 -0.65 14.41
CA GLU A 160 -20.24 -0.91 13.78
C GLU A 160 -19.32 -1.74 14.69
N TYR A 161 -19.24 -1.40 15.97
CA TYR A 161 -18.43 -2.12 16.95
C TYR A 161 -18.84 -3.59 17.08
N ALA A 162 -20.14 -3.89 17.00
CA ALA A 162 -20.67 -5.24 17.10
C ALA A 162 -20.26 -6.13 15.90
N ILE A 163 -19.88 -5.55 14.76
CA ILE A 163 -19.42 -6.32 13.58
C ILE A 163 -18.05 -6.97 13.88
N ASP A 164 -17.15 -6.24 14.53
CA ASP A 164 -15.80 -6.71 14.84
C ASP A 164 -15.26 -6.08 16.13
N PRO A 165 -15.69 -6.57 17.30
CA PRO A 165 -15.31 -6.00 18.59
C PRO A 165 -13.86 -6.29 18.98
N HIS A 166 -13.20 -7.24 18.31
CA HIS A 166 -11.85 -7.67 18.64
C HIS A 166 -10.76 -6.77 18.05
N ASN A 167 -10.99 -6.21 16.86
CA ASN A 167 -10.06 -5.26 16.24
C ASN A 167 -10.57 -3.82 16.27
N SER A 168 -11.73 -3.55 16.90
CA SER A 168 -12.28 -2.20 16.99
C SER A 168 -12.08 -1.56 18.37
N VAL A 169 -11.87 -0.25 18.41
CA VAL A 169 -11.80 0.54 19.65
C VAL A 169 -12.67 1.78 19.54
N ILE A 170 -13.56 2.00 20.50
CA ILE A 170 -14.43 3.19 20.56
C ILE A 170 -13.68 4.34 21.23
N ILE A 171 -13.57 5.47 20.52
CA ILE A 171 -13.01 6.72 21.03
C ILE A 171 -14.15 7.73 21.19
N ARG A 172 -14.45 8.09 22.44
CA ARG A 172 -15.54 9.03 22.76
C ARG A 172 -15.15 10.48 22.50
N ASP A 173 -16.15 11.34 22.39
CA ASP A 173 -16.00 12.78 22.13
C ASP A 173 -15.06 13.49 23.13
N VAL A 174 -15.11 13.09 24.41
CA VAL A 174 -14.25 13.62 25.47
C VAL A 174 -12.75 13.42 25.20
N CYS A 175 -12.40 12.48 24.33
CA CYS A 175 -11.03 12.14 23.96
C CYS A 175 -10.49 12.99 22.81
N ILE A 176 -11.33 13.68 22.03
CA ILE A 176 -10.95 14.42 20.80
C ILE A 176 -9.84 15.45 21.07
N HIS A 177 -9.86 16.08 22.24
CA HIS A 177 -8.89 17.11 22.63
C HIS A 177 -7.80 16.60 23.59
N ASN A 178 -7.82 15.31 23.93
CA ASN A 178 -6.85 14.72 24.83
C ASN A 178 -6.07 13.61 24.12
N ASP A 179 -4.86 13.94 23.67
CA ASP A 179 -4.01 13.02 22.91
C ASP A 179 -3.66 11.74 23.70
N SER A 180 -3.70 11.78 25.05
CA SER A 180 -3.45 10.59 25.88
C SER A 180 -4.56 9.54 25.80
N CYS A 181 -5.72 9.89 25.25
CA CYS A 181 -6.87 9.00 25.13
C CYS A 181 -6.87 8.17 23.84
N PHE A 182 -6.00 8.48 22.89
CA PHE A 182 -5.91 7.76 21.64
C PHE A 182 -4.92 6.60 21.76
N PRO A 183 -5.30 5.38 21.31
CA PRO A 183 -4.30 4.36 21.04
C PRO A 183 -3.43 4.84 19.87
N MET A 184 -2.16 4.47 19.89
CA MET A 184 -1.25 4.80 18.79
C MET A 184 -1.69 4.03 17.54
N VAL A 185 -1.99 4.73 16.46
CA VAL A 185 -2.37 4.13 15.18
C VAL A 185 -1.15 3.89 14.30
N ASN A 186 -1.22 2.87 13.44
CA ASN A 186 -0.25 2.62 12.37
C ASN A 186 -0.93 2.76 11.00
N SER A 187 -0.15 2.57 9.93
CA SER A 187 -0.62 2.73 8.56
C SER A 187 -1.65 1.70 8.08
N ALA A 188 -1.90 0.60 8.81
CA ALA A 188 -3.03 -0.31 8.54
C ALA A 188 -4.29 0.01 9.35
N ALA A 189 -4.25 1.03 10.20
CA ALA A 189 -5.43 1.40 10.95
C ALA A 189 -6.45 2.10 10.04
N VAL A 190 -7.72 1.77 10.25
CA VAL A 190 -8.86 2.51 9.69
C VAL A 190 -9.45 3.37 10.80
N VAL A 191 -9.59 4.67 10.55
CA VAL A 191 -10.28 5.57 11.49
C VAL A 191 -11.64 5.90 10.92
N LYS A 192 -12.69 5.29 11.49
CA LYS A 192 -14.08 5.56 11.11
C LYS A 192 -14.66 6.64 12.03
N ILE A 193 -15.07 7.74 11.43
CA ILE A 193 -15.51 8.96 12.10
C ILE A 193 -17.03 9.02 12.05
N PHE A 194 -17.63 9.15 13.23
CA PHE A 194 -19.06 9.21 13.43
C PHE A 194 -19.45 10.59 13.97
N GLY A 195 -20.52 11.15 13.42
CA GLY A 195 -21.08 12.41 13.88
C GLY A 195 -22.42 12.73 13.22
N THR A 196 -22.93 13.91 13.53
CA THR A 196 -24.20 14.43 13.02
C THR A 196 -23.93 15.44 11.92
N ALA A 197 -24.26 15.10 10.67
CA ALA A 197 -24.15 16.04 9.56
C ALA A 197 -25.14 17.21 9.72
N SER A 198 -24.72 18.43 9.38
CA SER A 198 -25.66 19.55 9.27
C SER A 198 -26.65 19.35 8.12
N GLU A 199 -27.79 20.05 8.17
CA GLU A 199 -28.83 19.94 7.12
C GLU A 199 -28.30 20.30 5.72
N ASP A 200 -27.34 21.22 5.65
CA ASP A 200 -26.66 21.63 4.41
C ASP A 200 -25.48 20.73 4.03
N GLY A 201 -25.13 19.76 4.88
CA GLY A 201 -24.04 18.80 4.67
C GLY A 201 -22.63 19.39 4.69
N HIS A 202 -22.45 20.66 5.08
CA HIS A 202 -21.15 21.34 5.12
C HIS A 202 -20.38 21.16 6.43
N THR A 203 -21.00 20.55 7.45
CA THR A 203 -20.33 20.22 8.71
C THR A 203 -20.67 18.83 9.21
N LEU A 204 -19.80 18.28 10.06
CA LEU A 204 -20.02 17.04 10.80
C LEU A 204 -19.81 17.32 12.29
N SER A 205 -20.88 17.27 13.08
CA SER A 205 -20.89 17.64 14.50
C SER A 205 -20.28 19.02 14.75
N GLY A 206 -20.52 19.98 13.85
CA GLY A 206 -19.97 21.34 13.91
C GLY A 206 -18.55 21.51 13.36
N PHE A 207 -17.86 20.43 12.99
CA PHE A 207 -16.58 20.51 12.29
C PHE A 207 -16.81 20.82 10.81
N THR A 208 -16.16 21.87 10.29
CA THR A 208 -15.96 22.05 8.84
C THR A 208 -14.94 21.06 8.30
N GLY A 209 -14.90 20.83 6.99
CA GLY A 209 -13.96 19.88 6.37
C GLY A 209 -12.51 20.16 6.75
N SER A 210 -12.08 21.43 6.71
CA SER A 210 -10.73 21.81 7.13
C SER A 210 -10.46 21.58 8.62
N SER A 211 -11.44 21.86 9.50
CA SER A 211 -11.26 21.63 10.94
C SER A 211 -11.22 20.14 11.29
N LEU A 212 -11.98 19.31 10.57
CA LEU A 212 -11.92 17.85 10.72
C LEU A 212 -10.59 17.29 10.21
N ALA A 213 -10.08 17.77 9.08
CA ALA A 213 -8.75 17.38 8.59
C ALA A 213 -7.63 17.71 9.59
N ASN A 214 -7.70 18.87 10.25
CA ASN A 214 -6.74 19.21 11.30
C ASN A 214 -6.82 18.26 12.51
N LEU A 215 -8.00 17.72 12.81
CA LEU A 215 -8.15 16.67 13.81
C LEU A 215 -7.49 15.36 13.34
N MET A 216 -7.71 14.96 12.08
CA MET A 216 -7.13 13.75 11.46
C MET A 216 -5.59 13.81 11.41
N LEU A 217 -5.02 15.01 11.29
CA LEU A 217 -3.57 15.24 11.26
C LEU A 217 -2.91 15.28 12.65
N LYS A 218 -3.68 15.14 13.73
CA LYS A 218 -3.09 15.08 15.08
C LYS A 218 -2.16 13.88 15.22
N PRO A 219 -1.09 13.97 16.04
CA PRO A 219 -0.10 12.90 16.18
C PRO A 219 -0.68 11.49 16.40
N PRO A 220 -1.73 11.27 17.21
CA PRO A 220 -2.27 9.93 17.42
C PRO A 220 -3.02 9.35 16.22
N LEU A 221 -3.42 10.17 15.24
CA LEU A 221 -4.22 9.76 14.09
C LEU A 221 -3.47 9.86 12.77
N ARG A 222 -2.41 10.68 12.71
CA ARG A 222 -1.68 11.03 11.48
C ARG A 222 -1.14 9.84 10.70
N ALA A 223 -0.83 8.73 11.38
CA ALA A 223 -0.28 7.54 10.74
C ALA A 223 -1.33 6.69 10.02
N ALA A 224 -2.63 6.93 10.24
CA ALA A 224 -3.69 6.16 9.58
C ALA A 224 -3.74 6.46 8.08
N SER A 225 -3.80 5.40 7.27
CA SER A 225 -3.87 5.54 5.80
C SER A 225 -5.29 5.71 5.28
N VAL A 226 -6.30 5.33 6.07
CA VAL A 226 -7.72 5.43 5.68
C VAL A 226 -8.53 6.09 6.78
N PHE A 227 -9.29 7.11 6.37
CA PHE A 227 -10.32 7.70 7.20
C PHE A 227 -11.68 7.52 6.56
N SER A 228 -12.59 6.91 7.29
CA SER A 228 -13.93 6.57 6.84
C SER A 228 -14.95 7.52 7.44
N LEU A 229 -15.78 8.17 6.62
CA LEU A 229 -16.85 9.04 7.10
C LEU A 229 -18.18 8.31 7.09
N ASP A 230 -18.80 8.19 8.26
CA ASP A 230 -20.15 7.66 8.41
C ASP A 230 -21.16 8.81 8.41
N SER A 231 -21.32 9.51 7.28
CA SER A 231 -22.25 10.63 7.16
C SER A 231 -22.56 11.02 5.70
N ASN A 232 -23.74 11.63 5.49
CA ASN A 232 -24.17 12.12 4.19
C ASN A 232 -23.72 13.57 3.96
N ASN A 233 -22.41 13.83 4.03
CA ASN A 233 -21.84 15.15 3.79
C ASN A 233 -21.66 15.44 2.29
N THR A 234 -21.51 16.71 1.94
CA THR A 234 -21.34 17.13 0.54
C THR A 234 -19.94 16.80 0.01
N SER A 235 -19.79 16.69 -1.31
CA SER A 235 -18.46 16.54 -1.93
C SER A 235 -17.56 17.74 -1.69
N GLU A 236 -18.12 18.93 -1.46
CA GLU A 236 -17.35 20.12 -1.07
C GLU A 236 -16.69 19.92 0.30
N PHE A 237 -17.44 19.38 1.27
CA PHE A 237 -16.90 19.01 2.58
C PHE A 237 -15.77 17.97 2.46
N HIS A 238 -15.93 16.94 1.63
CA HIS A 238 -14.88 15.95 1.35
C HIS A 238 -13.63 16.58 0.71
N ASN A 239 -13.83 17.46 -0.26
CA ASN A 239 -12.73 18.16 -0.94
C ASN A 239 -11.95 19.06 0.02
N ASP A 240 -12.63 19.76 0.93
CA ASP A 240 -11.97 20.58 1.95
C ASP A 240 -11.10 19.76 2.89
N ILE A 241 -11.51 18.52 3.22
CA ILE A 241 -10.68 17.59 3.99
C ILE A 241 -9.44 17.23 3.19
N MET A 242 -9.61 16.69 1.99
CA MET A 242 -8.51 16.16 1.17
C MET A 242 -7.50 17.25 0.80
N ARG A 243 -7.94 18.49 0.57
CA ARG A 243 -7.06 19.64 0.30
C ARG A 243 -6.13 19.93 1.46
N VAL A 244 -6.64 19.86 2.70
CA VAL A 244 -5.83 20.06 3.91
C VAL A 244 -4.90 18.89 4.17
N LEU A 245 -5.35 17.65 3.94
CA LEU A 245 -4.48 16.47 4.06
C LEU A 245 -3.29 16.55 3.09
N ARG A 246 -3.57 16.88 1.83
CA ARG A 246 -2.54 17.02 0.79
C ARG A 246 -1.56 18.16 1.10
N SER A 247 -2.02 19.30 1.61
CA SER A 247 -1.13 20.41 1.98
C SER A 247 -0.18 20.09 3.14
N HIS A 248 -0.39 18.97 3.83
CA HIS A 248 0.47 18.45 4.90
C HIS A 248 1.23 17.17 4.48
N ASP A 249 1.35 16.93 3.18
CA ASP A 249 2.01 15.76 2.58
C ASP A 249 1.44 14.42 3.09
N SER A 250 0.14 14.39 3.41
CA SER A 250 -0.55 13.17 3.82
C SER A 250 -1.16 12.46 2.61
N ASN A 251 -0.84 11.17 2.47
CA ASN A 251 -1.44 10.27 1.47
C ASN A 251 -2.69 9.55 2.01
N ALA A 252 -3.27 10.02 3.11
CA ALA A 252 -4.44 9.40 3.69
C ALA A 252 -5.64 9.50 2.75
N VAL A 253 -6.31 8.36 2.56
CA VAL A 253 -7.49 8.22 1.69
C VAL A 253 -8.75 8.45 2.49
N LEU A 254 -9.69 9.17 1.89
CA LEU A 254 -11.03 9.36 2.43
C LEU A 254 -11.95 8.27 1.89
N GLU A 255 -12.44 7.39 2.75
CA GLU A 255 -13.48 6.41 2.44
C GLU A 255 -14.85 7.00 2.79
N THR A 256 -15.81 6.87 1.89
CA THR A 256 -17.21 7.23 2.10
C THR A 256 -18.11 6.09 1.64
N ILE A 257 -19.27 5.94 2.27
CA ILE A 257 -20.27 4.95 1.88
C ILE A 257 -21.43 5.71 1.24
N ASP A 258 -21.70 5.44 -0.03
CA ASP A 258 -22.83 6.02 -0.73
C ASP A 258 -24.16 5.42 -0.24
N PRO A 259 -25.31 6.09 -0.47
CA PRO A 259 -26.61 5.59 -0.02
C PRO A 259 -26.98 4.18 -0.52
N ASP A 260 -26.40 3.76 -1.64
CA ASP A 260 -26.56 2.42 -2.22
C ASP A 260 -25.63 1.37 -1.58
N GLY A 261 -24.87 1.74 -0.55
CA GLY A 261 -23.94 0.86 0.17
C GLY A 261 -22.61 0.62 -0.53
N LEU A 262 -22.31 1.41 -1.58
CA LEU A 262 -21.05 1.32 -2.31
C LEU A 262 -19.94 2.11 -1.60
N GLN A 263 -18.78 1.49 -1.42
CA GLN A 263 -17.60 2.14 -0.85
C GLN A 263 -16.85 2.92 -1.93
N THR A 264 -16.64 4.21 -1.67
CA THR A 264 -15.89 5.11 -2.54
C THR A 264 -14.64 5.59 -1.79
N TYR A 265 -13.48 5.36 -2.38
CA TYR A 265 -12.17 5.76 -1.89
C TYR A 265 -11.69 6.98 -2.66
N GLN A 266 -11.30 8.04 -1.96
CA GLN A 266 -11.03 9.35 -2.56
C GLN A 266 -9.71 9.92 -2.08
N ILE A 267 -8.93 10.48 -3.01
CA ILE A 267 -7.73 11.25 -2.70
C ILE A 267 -7.63 12.44 -3.67
N MET A 268 -7.10 13.56 -3.19
CA MET A 268 -6.92 14.74 -4.03
C MET A 268 -5.51 14.78 -4.62
N ASP A 269 -5.43 14.90 -5.93
CA ASP A 269 -4.17 14.98 -6.65
C ASP A 269 -3.51 16.37 -6.56
N HIS A 270 -2.35 16.50 -7.20
CA HIS A 270 -1.58 17.75 -7.23
C HIS A 270 -2.26 18.89 -8.04
N THR A 271 -3.31 18.58 -8.80
CA THR A 271 -4.08 19.53 -9.61
C THR A 271 -5.39 19.99 -8.95
N ASP A 272 -5.60 19.68 -7.67
CA ASP A 272 -6.88 19.89 -6.98
C ASP A 272 -8.05 19.08 -7.57
N THR A 273 -7.76 17.98 -8.24
CA THR A 273 -8.77 17.06 -8.76
C THR A 273 -8.89 15.86 -7.81
N ALA A 274 -10.12 15.53 -7.41
CA ALA A 274 -10.35 14.32 -6.63
C ALA A 274 -10.31 13.11 -7.57
N ALA A 275 -9.44 12.15 -7.28
CA ALA A 275 -9.43 10.83 -7.87
C ALA A 275 -10.24 9.89 -6.98
N GLU A 276 -11.18 9.17 -7.59
CA GLU A 276 -12.13 8.31 -6.89
C GLU A 276 -11.97 6.87 -7.40
N TYR A 277 -12.01 5.91 -6.49
CA TYR A 277 -12.08 4.49 -6.77
C TYR A 277 -13.32 3.91 -6.10
N HIS A 278 -14.20 3.30 -6.90
CA HIS A 278 -15.37 2.60 -6.38
C HIS A 278 -15.02 1.13 -6.13
N GLY A 279 -14.82 0.80 -4.86
CA GLY A 279 -14.44 -0.55 -4.45
C GLY A 279 -15.63 -1.51 -4.51
N PRO A 280 -15.39 -2.80 -4.79
CA PRO A 280 -16.44 -3.80 -4.66
C PRO A 280 -16.93 -3.88 -3.22
N GLN A 281 -18.22 -4.14 -3.02
CA GLN A 281 -18.75 -4.44 -1.70
C GLN A 281 -18.18 -5.78 -1.22
N ARG A 282 -17.41 -5.75 -0.13
CA ARG A 282 -16.80 -6.95 0.47
C ARG A 282 -17.02 -6.98 1.98
N SER A 283 -17.27 -8.15 2.55
CA SER A 283 -17.39 -8.34 3.99
C SER A 283 -16.02 -8.43 4.64
N ILE A 284 -15.75 -7.67 5.70
CA ILE A 284 -14.47 -7.70 6.44
C ILE A 284 -13.92 -9.12 6.58
N ASP A 285 -12.67 -9.30 6.19
CA ASP A 285 -12.03 -10.62 6.16
C ASP A 285 -10.71 -10.59 6.92
N HIS A 286 -10.75 -11.17 8.11
CA HIS A 286 -9.57 -11.43 8.93
C HIS A 286 -9.07 -12.86 8.76
N THR A 287 -9.69 -13.65 7.86
CA THR A 287 -9.28 -15.02 7.60
C THR A 287 -7.96 -15.03 6.86
N THR A 288 -7.25 -16.13 7.05
CA THR A 288 -6.00 -16.37 6.36
C THR A 288 -6.01 -17.80 5.87
N GLN A 289 -5.37 -18.05 4.74
CA GLN A 289 -5.23 -19.41 4.20
C GLN A 289 -4.25 -20.28 5.01
N TYR A 290 -3.69 -19.74 6.09
CA TYR A 290 -2.74 -20.40 6.95
C TYR A 290 -3.39 -20.71 8.29
N ASP A 291 -3.19 -21.92 8.80
CA ASP A 291 -3.66 -22.29 10.13
C ASP A 291 -2.87 -21.60 11.24
N ASN A 292 -1.57 -21.35 11.01
CA ASN A 292 -0.67 -20.62 11.90
C ASN A 292 0.32 -19.74 11.11
N GLN A 293 0.77 -18.65 11.73
CA GLN A 293 1.79 -17.75 11.20
C GLN A 293 2.86 -17.46 12.27
N HIS A 294 4.11 -17.82 12.00
CA HIS A 294 5.25 -17.39 12.83
C HIS A 294 5.94 -16.18 12.21
N ILE A 295 6.16 -15.13 13.00
CA ILE A 295 6.88 -13.92 12.61
C ILE A 295 8.17 -13.86 13.44
N ILE A 296 9.32 -13.94 12.80
CA ILE A 296 10.63 -13.91 13.45
C ILE A 296 11.28 -12.55 13.17
N ILE A 297 11.51 -11.78 14.24
CA ILE A 297 12.27 -10.54 14.24
C ILE A 297 13.75 -10.89 14.31
N LEU A 298 14.49 -10.56 13.25
CA LEU A 298 15.92 -10.87 13.14
C LEU A 298 16.82 -9.76 13.67
N GLU A 299 16.33 -8.53 13.77
CA GLU A 299 17.13 -7.37 14.17
C GLU A 299 16.37 -6.50 15.17
N ASP A 300 17.05 -6.04 16.22
CA ASP A 300 16.49 -5.07 17.17
C ASP A 300 16.56 -3.66 16.58
N ASP A 301 15.69 -3.42 15.61
CA ASP A 301 15.50 -2.14 14.94
C ASP A 301 14.03 -1.69 15.07
N PRO A 302 13.75 -0.40 15.36
CA PRO A 302 12.38 0.08 15.51
C PRO A 302 11.48 -0.17 14.29
N THR A 303 12.01 0.01 13.08
CA THR A 303 11.26 -0.20 11.82
C THR A 303 10.94 -1.69 11.65
N VAL A 304 11.89 -2.57 11.96
CA VAL A 304 11.70 -4.03 11.90
C VAL A 304 10.63 -4.49 12.91
N ARG A 305 10.66 -3.95 14.14
CA ARG A 305 9.67 -4.26 15.17
C ARG A 305 8.28 -3.76 14.81
N GLU A 306 8.18 -2.57 14.20
CA GLU A 306 6.92 -2.03 13.70
C GLU A 306 6.35 -2.90 12.58
N ALA A 307 7.18 -3.31 11.61
CA ALA A 307 6.76 -4.21 10.53
C ALA A 307 6.28 -5.59 11.06
N ALA A 308 6.98 -6.16 12.05
CA ALA A 308 6.55 -7.40 12.69
C ALA A 308 5.23 -7.24 13.47
N THR A 309 5.04 -6.10 14.12
CA THR A 309 3.79 -5.77 14.83
C THR A 309 2.63 -5.70 13.83
N PHE A 310 2.82 -4.99 12.72
CA PHE A 310 1.83 -4.89 11.65
C PHE A 310 1.44 -6.26 11.09
N LEU A 311 2.42 -7.15 10.85
CA LEU A 311 2.16 -8.50 10.35
C LEU A 311 1.37 -9.36 11.34
N TYR A 312 1.63 -9.20 12.65
CA TYR A 312 0.90 -9.91 13.70
C TYR A 312 -0.54 -9.44 13.78
N GLU A 313 -0.76 -8.12 13.74
CA GLU A 313 -2.09 -7.54 13.89
C GLU A 313 -3.02 -7.85 12.70
N LYS A 314 -2.50 -8.29 11.54
CA LYS A 314 -3.34 -8.78 10.44
C LYS A 314 -4.12 -10.04 10.80
N HIS A 315 -3.51 -10.96 11.54
CA HIS A 315 -4.12 -12.24 11.91
C HIS A 315 -3.71 -12.64 13.35
N PRO A 316 -4.09 -11.86 14.38
CA PRO A 316 -3.54 -12.01 15.72
C PRO A 316 -3.93 -13.33 16.41
N THR A 317 -5.05 -13.94 16.00
CA THR A 317 -5.56 -15.21 16.54
C THR A 317 -4.77 -16.43 16.09
N VAL A 318 -4.01 -16.32 15.00
CA VAL A 318 -3.20 -17.40 14.43
C VAL A 318 -1.73 -17.01 14.26
N SER A 319 -1.33 -15.83 14.76
CA SER A 319 0.04 -15.33 14.63
C SER A 319 0.80 -15.41 15.94
N SER A 320 2.10 -15.69 15.84
CA SER A 320 3.03 -15.69 16.98
C SER A 320 4.32 -14.96 16.58
N VAL A 321 4.80 -14.08 17.46
CA VAL A 321 6.00 -13.26 17.21
C VAL A 321 7.15 -13.75 18.07
N TYR A 322 8.28 -13.99 17.43
CA TYR A 322 9.52 -14.45 18.04
C TYR A 322 10.64 -13.43 17.80
N THR A 323 11.59 -13.38 18.73
CA THR A 323 12.88 -12.70 18.55
C THR A 323 14.02 -13.70 18.75
N LEU A 324 15.22 -13.34 18.31
CA LEU A 324 16.42 -14.13 18.54
C LEU A 324 17.14 -13.65 19.81
N GLU A 325 17.22 -14.53 20.81
CA GLU A 325 18.04 -14.30 22.01
C GLU A 325 19.04 -15.46 22.15
N ASN A 326 20.34 -15.13 22.16
CA ASN A 326 21.42 -16.13 22.19
C ASN A 326 21.27 -17.23 21.13
N GLN A 327 20.94 -16.83 19.89
CA GLN A 327 20.68 -17.73 18.75
C GLN A 327 19.55 -18.74 18.97
N ASN A 328 18.62 -18.48 19.90
CA ASN A 328 17.41 -19.25 20.11
C ASN A 328 16.17 -18.40 19.87
N LEU A 329 15.09 -19.03 19.42
CA LEU A 329 13.80 -18.36 19.27
C LEU A 329 13.16 -18.17 20.63
N LYS A 330 12.82 -16.92 20.94
CA LYS A 330 12.06 -16.54 22.14
C LYS A 330 10.73 -15.95 21.71
N LEU A 331 9.63 -16.56 22.16
CA LEU A 331 8.30 -16.04 21.97
C LEU A 331 8.14 -14.73 22.75
N ILE A 332 7.61 -13.70 22.09
CA ILE A 332 7.35 -12.39 22.69
C ILE A 332 5.88 -11.95 22.56
N LYS A 333 5.10 -12.56 21.66
CA LYS A 333 3.66 -12.28 21.50
C LYS A 333 2.93 -13.45 20.84
N GLY A 334 1.67 -13.68 21.21
CA GLY A 334 0.84 -14.78 20.68
C GLY A 334 1.03 -16.10 21.45
N ASP A 335 0.40 -17.16 20.96
CA ASP A 335 0.46 -18.49 21.55
C ASP A 335 1.61 -19.32 20.97
N GLN A 336 2.19 -20.21 21.77
CA GLN A 336 3.21 -21.14 21.28
C GLN A 336 2.52 -22.32 20.59
N VAL A 337 2.40 -22.25 19.26
CA VAL A 337 1.81 -23.29 18.42
C VAL A 337 2.86 -23.76 17.40
N PRO A 338 3.05 -25.05 17.14
CA PRO A 338 4.00 -25.50 16.12
C PRO A 338 3.49 -25.20 14.70
N LEU A 339 4.39 -24.93 13.74
CA LEU A 339 4.03 -24.78 12.33
C LEU A 339 3.66 -26.15 11.73
N SER A 340 2.55 -26.18 11.00
CA SER A 340 2.10 -27.31 10.20
C SER A 340 2.47 -27.14 8.72
N GLU A 341 2.04 -28.11 7.90
CA GLU A 341 2.16 -28.03 6.44
C GLU A 341 1.37 -26.87 5.82
N ASP A 342 0.32 -26.39 6.48
CA ASP A 342 -0.51 -25.27 6.03
C ASP A 342 -0.07 -23.92 6.64
N SER A 343 0.98 -23.90 7.45
CA SER A 343 1.41 -22.69 8.14
C SER A 343 2.31 -21.78 7.30
N ARG A 344 2.44 -20.53 7.76
CA ARG A 344 3.35 -19.53 7.20
C ARG A 344 4.46 -19.17 8.16
N LEU A 345 5.67 -19.08 7.64
CA LEU A 345 6.80 -18.47 8.32
C LEU A 345 7.11 -17.11 7.70
N VAL A 346 7.38 -16.09 8.53
CA VAL A 346 7.75 -14.75 8.09
C VAL A 346 9.02 -14.32 8.82
N LEU A 347 10.05 -13.93 8.08
CA LEU A 347 11.27 -13.37 8.63
C LEU A 347 11.30 -11.87 8.33
N VAL A 348 11.58 -11.06 9.35
CA VAL A 348 11.56 -9.60 9.25
C VAL A 348 12.93 -9.06 9.67
N GLY A 349 13.54 -8.26 8.80
CA GLY A 349 14.84 -7.63 9.04
C GLY A 349 15.27 -6.78 7.85
N HIS A 350 16.30 -5.95 8.03
CA HIS A 350 16.85 -5.18 6.91
C HIS A 350 17.70 -6.08 6.00
N GLY A 351 17.54 -5.91 4.69
CA GLY A 351 18.42 -6.53 3.70
C GLY A 351 19.54 -5.56 3.32
N ARG A 352 20.79 -5.94 3.59
CA ARG A 352 21.95 -5.11 3.25
C ARG A 352 23.21 -5.94 3.03
N PRO A 353 24.07 -5.56 2.07
CA PRO A 353 25.38 -6.16 1.95
C PRO A 353 26.26 -5.77 3.15
N ASP A 354 27.14 -6.68 3.56
CA ASP A 354 28.11 -6.42 4.61
C ASP A 354 29.37 -5.69 4.08
N SER A 355 30.38 -5.52 4.93
CA SER A 355 31.63 -4.84 4.55
C SER A 355 32.39 -5.50 3.39
N LYS A 356 32.11 -6.77 3.08
CA LYS A 356 32.70 -7.53 1.99
C LYS A 356 31.80 -7.59 0.75
N GLY A 357 30.60 -6.99 0.82
CA GLY A 357 29.62 -7.01 -0.25
C GLY A 357 28.67 -8.22 -0.21
N GLU A 358 28.76 -9.09 0.80
CA GLU A 358 27.89 -10.27 0.92
C GLU A 358 26.52 -9.86 1.46
N MET A 359 25.44 -10.20 0.76
CA MET A 359 24.08 -9.88 1.17
C MET A 359 23.71 -10.56 2.50
N LYS A 360 23.10 -9.80 3.42
CA LYS A 360 22.64 -10.27 4.73
C LYS A 360 21.22 -9.82 5.03
N LEU A 361 20.50 -10.66 5.78
CA LEU A 361 19.16 -10.39 6.30
C LEU A 361 19.24 -10.18 7.81
N GLY A 362 18.98 -8.97 8.30
CA GLY A 362 19.10 -8.64 9.73
C GLY A 362 20.50 -8.90 10.29
N GLY A 363 21.54 -8.85 9.45
CA GLY A 363 22.92 -9.19 9.81
C GLY A 363 23.31 -10.66 9.70
N TYR A 364 22.40 -11.55 9.27
CA TYR A 364 22.64 -12.98 9.10
C TYR A 364 22.90 -13.36 7.64
N THR A 365 23.79 -14.33 7.41
CA THR A 365 23.98 -14.93 6.08
C THR A 365 22.81 -15.84 5.70
N ALA A 366 22.79 -16.33 4.45
CA ALA A 366 21.76 -17.28 4.02
C ALA A 366 21.80 -18.60 4.84
N GLU A 367 23.00 -19.08 5.22
CA GLU A 367 23.19 -20.26 6.06
C GLU A 367 22.68 -20.04 7.49
N ASP A 368 22.99 -18.89 8.08
CA ASP A 368 22.49 -18.49 9.40
C ASP A 368 20.96 -18.41 9.39
N VAL A 369 20.38 -17.82 8.32
CA VAL A 369 18.91 -17.75 8.15
C VAL A 369 18.29 -19.14 8.04
N ALA A 370 18.89 -20.04 7.26
CA ALA A 370 18.42 -21.43 7.20
C ALA A 370 18.53 -22.14 8.56
N GLN A 371 19.57 -21.83 9.35
CA GLN A 371 19.69 -22.31 10.72
C GLN A 371 18.57 -21.81 11.61
N ILE A 372 18.27 -20.51 11.55
CA ILE A 372 17.19 -19.89 12.31
C ILE A 372 15.83 -20.49 11.95
N ILE A 373 15.56 -20.69 10.65
CA ILE A 373 14.34 -21.37 10.19
C ILE A 373 14.28 -22.80 10.76
N GLY A 374 15.41 -23.50 10.82
CA GLY A 374 15.51 -24.82 11.42
C GLY A 374 15.25 -24.88 12.93
N LEU A 375 15.29 -23.76 13.65
CA LEU A 375 14.94 -23.69 15.08
C LEU A 375 13.44 -23.63 15.34
N THR A 376 12.62 -23.43 14.31
CA THR A 376 11.17 -23.34 14.47
C THR A 376 10.59 -24.68 14.94
N ASP A 377 9.63 -24.61 15.88
CA ASP A 377 8.85 -25.78 16.28
C ASP A 377 7.84 -26.12 15.18
N ARG A 378 7.84 -27.38 14.74
CA ARG A 378 7.13 -27.83 13.53
C ARG A 378 6.61 -29.25 13.70
N THR A 379 5.40 -29.48 13.18
CA THR A 379 4.81 -30.83 13.10
C THR A 379 5.09 -31.52 11.77
N SER A 380 5.63 -30.80 10.79
CA SER A 380 5.96 -31.29 9.43
C SER A 380 7.27 -30.68 8.93
N ASP A 381 7.93 -31.40 8.02
CA ASP A 381 9.07 -30.93 7.23
C ASP A 381 8.63 -29.92 6.15
N HIS A 382 7.33 -29.83 5.89
CA HIS A 382 6.74 -28.85 4.99
C HIS A 382 6.19 -27.64 5.77
N ILE A 383 6.47 -26.43 5.27
CA ILE A 383 5.80 -25.19 5.64
C ILE A 383 5.26 -24.60 4.34
N LYS A 384 3.95 -24.35 4.24
CA LYS A 384 3.30 -23.85 3.01
C LYS A 384 4.08 -22.71 2.36
N THR A 385 4.41 -21.69 3.16
CA THR A 385 5.15 -20.52 2.67
C THR A 385 6.13 -19.98 3.70
N THR A 386 7.30 -19.56 3.22
CA THR A 386 8.26 -18.78 3.99
C THR A 386 8.47 -17.43 3.30
N SER A 387 8.12 -16.34 3.98
CA SER A 387 8.23 -14.97 3.45
C SER A 387 9.37 -14.21 4.09
N ILE A 388 10.25 -13.61 3.29
CA ILE A 388 11.30 -12.70 3.74
C ILE A 388 10.83 -11.27 3.48
N VAL A 389 10.61 -10.53 4.56
CA VAL A 389 10.21 -9.12 4.55
C VAL A 389 11.46 -8.28 4.79
N ALA A 390 12.15 -7.98 3.69
CA ALA A 390 13.38 -7.21 3.67
C ALA A 390 13.59 -6.54 2.30
N CYS A 391 14.33 -5.43 2.27
CA CYS A 391 14.72 -4.76 1.03
C CYS A 391 15.78 -5.56 0.26
N ALA A 392 15.66 -5.63 -1.07
CA ALA A 392 16.69 -6.11 -2.01
C ALA A 392 17.24 -7.54 -1.84
N VAL A 393 16.89 -8.30 -0.79
CA VAL A 393 17.39 -9.68 -0.57
C VAL A 393 17.01 -10.61 -1.74
N GLY A 394 15.85 -10.41 -2.36
CA GLY A 394 15.42 -11.17 -3.54
C GLY A 394 16.12 -10.78 -4.83
N SER A 395 16.96 -9.74 -4.85
CA SER A 395 17.79 -9.42 -6.02
C SER A 395 19.15 -10.11 -6.00
N ASP A 396 19.53 -10.71 -4.86
CA ASP A 396 20.82 -11.38 -4.69
C ASP A 396 20.67 -12.88 -4.97
N GLU A 397 21.09 -13.34 -6.15
CA GLU A 397 20.96 -14.74 -6.55
C GLU A 397 21.77 -15.69 -5.67
N VAL A 398 22.90 -15.23 -5.12
CA VAL A 398 23.77 -16.04 -4.26
C VAL A 398 23.05 -16.36 -2.96
N PHE A 399 22.51 -15.34 -2.29
CA PHE A 399 21.72 -15.49 -1.08
C PHE A 399 20.54 -16.42 -1.30
N GLN A 400 19.81 -16.24 -2.40
CA GLN A 400 18.65 -17.08 -2.74
C GLN A 400 19.02 -18.55 -2.92
N ASN A 401 20.03 -18.82 -3.76
CA ASN A 401 20.46 -20.19 -4.06
C ASN A 401 21.05 -20.89 -2.83
N THR A 402 21.84 -20.17 -2.03
CA THR A 402 22.39 -20.69 -0.78
C THR A 402 21.27 -21.02 0.21
N LEU A 403 20.32 -20.10 0.42
CA LEU A 403 19.21 -20.33 1.33
C LEU A 403 18.37 -21.54 0.92
N LEU A 404 18.03 -21.67 -0.37
CA LEU A 404 17.29 -22.83 -0.88
C LEU A 404 18.05 -24.14 -0.68
N THR A 405 19.36 -24.14 -0.92
CA THR A 405 20.24 -25.30 -0.75
C THR A 405 20.29 -25.74 0.72
N GLU A 406 20.48 -24.79 1.63
CA GLU A 406 20.56 -25.05 3.07
C GLU A 406 19.22 -25.50 3.67
N LEU A 407 18.10 -24.92 3.22
CA LEU A 407 16.76 -25.39 3.60
C LEU A 407 16.53 -26.84 3.15
N LYS A 408 16.93 -27.18 1.91
CA LYS A 408 16.85 -28.55 1.40
C LYS A 408 17.72 -29.52 2.21
N ALA A 409 18.95 -29.12 2.55
CA ALA A 409 19.86 -29.93 3.36
C ALA A 409 19.32 -30.23 4.77
N ARG A 410 18.43 -29.37 5.27
CA ARG A 410 17.75 -29.49 6.56
C ARG A 410 16.37 -30.15 6.48
N SER A 411 16.01 -30.73 5.33
CA SER A 411 14.68 -31.31 5.08
C SER A 411 13.54 -30.31 5.31
N ILE A 412 13.74 -29.05 4.92
CA ILE A 412 12.73 -28.00 5.04
C ILE A 412 12.19 -27.69 3.66
N HIS A 413 10.94 -28.05 3.41
CA HIS A 413 10.24 -27.80 2.15
C HIS A 413 9.30 -26.62 2.30
N THR A 414 9.48 -25.57 1.51
CA THR A 414 8.61 -24.39 1.57
C THR A 414 8.59 -23.63 0.25
N GLU A 415 7.51 -22.93 -0.03
CA GLU A 415 7.49 -21.91 -1.07
C GLU A 415 8.13 -20.62 -0.54
N LEU A 416 9.28 -20.24 -1.12
CA LEU A 416 10.04 -19.09 -0.66
C LEU A 416 9.58 -17.81 -1.38
N HIS A 417 9.19 -16.80 -0.60
CA HIS A 417 8.76 -15.49 -1.08
C HIS A 417 9.80 -14.44 -0.69
N LEU A 418 10.46 -13.86 -1.69
CA LEU A 418 11.46 -12.81 -1.52
C LEU A 418 11.04 -11.54 -2.27
N ARG A 419 11.67 -10.40 -1.94
CA ARG A 419 11.42 -9.12 -2.62
C ARG A 419 12.70 -8.61 -3.30
N SER A 420 12.61 -8.24 -4.58
CA SER A 420 13.75 -7.84 -5.42
C SER A 420 14.07 -6.35 -5.39
N SER A 421 13.14 -5.50 -4.96
CA SER A 421 13.27 -4.04 -5.08
C SER A 421 13.10 -3.32 -3.73
N LEU A 422 13.50 -2.04 -3.71
CA LEU A 422 13.10 -1.09 -2.66
C LEU A 422 11.60 -0.73 -2.74
N LEU A 423 10.99 -0.90 -3.93
CA LEU A 423 9.59 -0.69 -4.27
C LEU A 423 8.91 -2.03 -4.60
N GLN A 424 8.45 -2.73 -3.57
CA GLN A 424 7.67 -3.99 -3.56
C GLN A 424 7.46 -4.75 -4.89
N GLU A 425 8.48 -5.43 -5.41
CA GLU A 425 8.32 -6.53 -6.37
C GLU A 425 8.69 -7.86 -5.72
N LYS A 426 7.90 -8.91 -5.97
CA LYS A 426 7.99 -10.22 -5.31
C LYS A 426 8.50 -11.29 -6.28
N ILE A 427 9.48 -12.09 -5.85
CA ILE A 427 9.97 -13.27 -6.57
C ILE A 427 9.51 -14.54 -5.82
N LYS A 428 8.92 -15.49 -6.56
CA LYS A 428 8.49 -16.81 -6.06
C LYS A 428 9.47 -17.86 -6.56
N LEU A 429 10.11 -18.58 -5.64
CA LEU A 429 10.99 -19.70 -5.98
C LEU A 429 10.39 -21.01 -5.45
N ASN A 430 10.19 -21.97 -6.35
CA ASN A 430 9.70 -23.30 -6.02
C ASN A 430 10.88 -24.29 -5.98
N MET A 431 11.06 -24.97 -4.84
CA MET A 431 12.14 -25.95 -4.63
C MET A 431 12.06 -27.17 -5.57
N LYS A 432 10.95 -27.38 -6.29
CA LYS A 432 10.82 -28.47 -7.29
C LYS A 432 11.57 -28.22 -8.61
N ASN A 433 11.93 -26.97 -8.93
CA ASN A 433 12.45 -26.61 -10.26
C ASN A 433 13.99 -26.69 -10.42
N LEU A 434 14.72 -27.17 -9.40
CA LEU A 434 16.19 -27.29 -9.41
C LEU A 434 16.70 -28.68 -9.85
N GLU A 435 15.88 -29.49 -10.53
CA GLU A 435 16.27 -30.81 -11.07
C GLU A 435 16.72 -30.78 -12.55
N ARG A 436 17.41 -29.73 -12.99
CA ARG A 436 18.10 -29.74 -14.31
C ARG A 436 19.58 -29.40 -14.20
#